data_AF-A0A7R9PPS6-F1
#
_entry.id   AF-A0A7R9PPS6-F1
#
_cell.length_a   1.000
_cell.length_b   1.000
_cell.length_c   1.000
_cell.angle_alpha   90.00
_cell.angle_beta   90.00
_cell.angle_gamma   90.00
#
_symmetry.space_group_name_H-M   'P 1'
#
loop_
_entity.id
_entity.type
_entity.pdbx_description
1 polymer ?
#
loop_
_entity_poly.entity_id
_entity_poly.type
_entity_poly.pdbx_seq_one_letter_code
_entity_poly.pdbx_strand_id
1 'polypeptide(L)'
;MAACSATLHLGVCPQGGDHIKPQFVSKCGTRSSLAVSNKERPGQRTTRQARQTNIVNGHGESAAAAAAAAAAAAAAASGIGRGRRSNVVKEVERLKKNREERRQRQAEIKEEKESLMSLDPGNPNWEFLGMIRDYRSNIDFRPLRESDPVEDHQITVCIRKRPLNRKETTRKEVDVISVPSKNQLVVHEPKLKVDLTKYLENQHFRFDYAFDDSCSNDLVYKYTAQPLVQTIFEGGMATCFAYGQTGSGKTHTMGGDFHGKTQDCKKGIYAMAAKDVFQLLKSPKYRMLHLVVSSSFFEIYSGKVFDLLANKAKLRVLEDGKQQVQIVGLTETIVDSVEEVLKLITHGNSARTSGQTSANSNSSRSHAVFQIVVRSPGVNRIHGKFSLIDLAGNERGADTSSANRQTSAIGKDKNIL
;
A
#
# COMPACT_ATOMS: atom_id res chain seq x y z
N MET A 1 0.51 7.64 14.80
CA MET A 1 1.29 8.17 13.66
C MET A 1 1.31 7.09 12.58
N ALA A 2 0.26 7.01 11.78
CA ALA A 2 0.24 6.11 10.63
C ALA A 2 1.05 6.77 9.51
N ALA A 3 2.25 6.27 9.27
CA ALA A 3 3.07 6.71 8.15
C ALA A 3 2.50 6.03 6.90
N CYS A 4 1.72 6.77 6.11
CA CYS A 4 1.31 6.33 4.79
C CYS A 4 1.26 7.52 3.84
N SER A 5 2.22 7.56 2.93
CA SER A 5 2.08 8.34 1.71
C SER A 5 2.90 7.66 0.61
N ALA A 6 2.20 7.21 -0.41
CA ALA A 6 2.78 6.66 -1.61
C ALA A 6 2.10 7.35 -2.80
N THR A 7 2.91 8.04 -3.58
CA THR A 7 2.49 8.66 -4.84
C THR A 7 3.60 8.36 -5.86
N LEU A 8 3.40 7.36 -6.72
CA LEU A 8 4.26 7.18 -7.88
C LEU A 8 3.90 8.26 -8.92
N HIS A 9 4.87 9.01 -9.41
CA HIS A 9 4.73 9.81 -10.62
C HIS A 9 5.75 9.29 -11.63
N LEU A 10 5.26 8.91 -12.80
CA LEU A 10 6.05 8.56 -13.96
C LEU A 10 5.69 9.57 -15.05
N GLY A 11 6.60 10.50 -15.31
CA GLY A 11 6.51 11.40 -16.45
C GLY A 11 7.40 10.87 -17.57
N VAL A 12 6.85 10.75 -18.79
CA VAL A 12 7.64 10.76 -20.01
C VAL A 12 7.75 12.21 -20.46
N CYS A 13 8.97 12.66 -20.72
CA CYS A 13 9.23 14.00 -21.27
C CYS A 13 8.84 14.01 -22.76
N PRO A 14 7.88 14.84 -23.21
CA PRO A 14 7.61 14.99 -24.63
C PRO A 14 8.66 15.92 -25.25
N GLN A 15 9.31 15.49 -26.33
CA GLN A 15 9.89 16.42 -27.28
C GLN A 15 8.79 16.88 -28.24
N GLY A 16 8.50 18.18 -28.28
CA GLY A 16 7.58 18.79 -29.23
C GLY A 16 6.77 19.91 -28.57
N GLY A 17 6.97 21.14 -29.03
CA GLY A 17 6.41 22.36 -28.44
C GLY A 17 4.89 22.47 -28.56
N ASP A 18 4.27 23.07 -27.54
CA ASP A 18 3.64 24.39 -27.66
C ASP A 18 3.20 24.89 -26.28
N HIS A 19 3.30 26.21 -26.11
CA HIS A 19 3.13 26.93 -24.87
C HIS A 19 1.69 26.88 -24.32
N ILE A 20 1.49 26.34 -23.11
CA ILE A 20 0.34 26.71 -22.26
C ILE A 20 0.80 26.79 -20.78
N LYS A 21 0.81 28.00 -20.21
CA LYS A 21 0.95 28.25 -18.77
C LYS A 21 -0.38 27.94 -18.06
N PRO A 22 -0.42 27.22 -16.92
CA PRO A 22 -1.58 27.24 -16.06
C PRO A 22 -1.47 28.34 -15.00
N GLN A 23 -2.41 29.28 -15.04
CA GLN A 23 -2.72 30.20 -13.94
C GLN A 23 -3.40 29.43 -12.81
N PHE A 24 -2.88 29.54 -11.58
CA PHE A 24 -3.57 29.13 -10.37
C PHE A 24 -4.62 30.19 -10.00
N VAL A 25 -5.90 29.80 -9.97
CA VAL A 25 -6.94 30.55 -9.25
C VAL A 25 -7.47 29.67 -8.13
N SER A 26 -7.15 30.06 -6.90
CA SER A 26 -7.77 29.57 -5.69
C SER A 26 -9.18 30.12 -5.59
N LYS A 27 -10.16 29.28 -5.20
CA LYS A 27 -11.37 29.77 -4.53
C LYS A 27 -11.96 28.70 -3.63
N CYS A 28 -11.85 29.00 -2.34
CA CYS A 28 -12.61 28.44 -1.23
C CYS A 28 -14.09 28.86 -1.38
N GLY A 29 -15.04 27.98 -1.04
CA GLY A 29 -16.46 28.29 -1.09
C GLY A 29 -17.34 27.20 -0.49
N THR A 30 -17.92 27.52 0.66
CA THR A 30 -18.79 26.73 1.54
C THR A 30 -20.26 26.62 1.10
N ARG A 31 -20.93 25.59 1.66
CA ARG A 31 -22.36 25.44 2.06
C ARG A 31 -23.42 24.82 1.11
N SER A 32 -23.91 23.66 1.59
CA SER A 32 -25.29 23.21 1.82
C SER A 32 -26.38 23.29 0.74
N SER A 33 -27.10 22.18 0.55
CA SER A 33 -28.57 22.12 0.77
C SER A 33 -29.11 20.69 0.77
N LEU A 34 -30.03 20.44 1.71
CA LEU A 34 -30.87 19.26 1.85
C LEU A 34 -31.83 19.05 0.67
N ALA A 35 -32.21 17.80 0.42
CA ALA A 35 -33.55 17.47 -0.09
C ALA A 35 -34.01 16.10 0.45
N VAL A 36 -35.07 16.15 1.24
CA VAL A 36 -35.87 15.03 1.74
C VAL A 36 -36.89 14.67 0.67
N SER A 37 -37.14 13.38 0.42
CA SER A 37 -38.47 12.96 -0.02
C SER A 37 -38.81 11.56 0.51
N ASN A 38 -40.02 11.49 1.04
CA ASN A 38 -40.65 10.37 1.73
C ASN A 38 -41.66 9.69 0.77
N LYS A 39 -42.23 8.54 1.20
CA LYS A 39 -43.33 7.72 0.63
C LYS A 39 -42.87 6.60 -0.31
N GLU A 40 -43.43 5.39 -0.30
CA GLU A 40 -44.58 4.78 0.37
C GLU A 40 -44.40 3.23 0.25
N ARG A 41 -44.96 2.45 1.19
CA ARG A 41 -45.20 0.99 1.01
C ARG A 41 -46.54 0.79 0.29
N PRO A 42 -46.74 -0.35 -0.38
CA PRO A 42 -47.54 -1.41 0.26
C PRO A 42 -47.00 -2.83 -0.01
N GLY A 43 -47.36 -3.76 0.89
CA GLY A 43 -46.97 -5.16 0.78
C GLY A 43 -47.99 -6.03 0.03
N GLN A 44 -47.61 -7.27 -0.27
CA GLN A 44 -48.46 -8.45 -0.11
C GLN A 44 -47.66 -9.74 -0.30
N ARG A 45 -48.07 -10.74 0.48
CA ARG A 45 -47.57 -12.13 0.51
C ARG A 45 -47.87 -12.86 -0.79
N THR A 46 -47.00 -13.80 -1.16
CA THR A 46 -47.42 -15.13 -1.63
C THR A 46 -46.36 -16.18 -1.34
N THR A 47 -46.85 -17.29 -0.80
CA THR A 47 -46.19 -18.53 -0.39
C THR A 47 -45.98 -19.51 -1.55
N ARG A 48 -44.86 -20.24 -1.57
CA ARG A 48 -44.71 -21.59 -2.17
C ARG A 48 -43.73 -22.37 -1.29
N GLN A 49 -44.21 -23.27 -0.43
CA GLN A 49 -44.35 -24.73 -0.63
C GLN A 49 -43.04 -25.45 -0.99
N ALA A 50 -42.53 -26.23 -0.03
CA ALA A 50 -41.79 -27.46 -0.30
C ALA A 50 -42.15 -28.49 0.78
N ARG A 51 -42.32 -29.73 0.31
CA ARG A 51 -42.99 -30.88 0.91
C ARG A 51 -42.21 -31.54 2.06
N GLN A 52 -42.97 -32.06 3.01
CA GLN A 52 -42.58 -33.12 3.96
C GLN A 52 -42.48 -34.48 3.27
N THR A 53 -41.56 -35.31 3.80
CA THR A 53 -41.74 -36.76 3.92
C THR A 53 -41.37 -37.18 5.35
N ASN A 54 -42.34 -37.74 6.06
CA ASN A 54 -42.20 -38.39 7.37
C ASN A 54 -41.58 -39.78 7.22
N ILE A 55 -40.74 -40.20 8.19
CA ILE A 55 -40.69 -41.57 8.73
C ILE A 55 -40.46 -41.49 10.25
N VAL A 56 -41.03 -42.50 10.92
CA VAL A 56 -41.50 -42.68 12.31
C VAL A 56 -40.40 -43.08 13.31
N ASN A 57 -40.59 -42.69 14.58
CA ASN A 57 -40.36 -43.42 15.85
C ASN A 57 -40.14 -42.37 16.96
N GLY A 58 -40.71 -42.38 18.17
CA GLY A 58 -41.40 -43.37 18.96
C GLY A 58 -40.98 -43.16 20.43
N HIS A 59 -41.94 -42.75 21.28
CA HIS A 59 -41.97 -42.79 22.75
C HIS A 59 -41.15 -41.79 23.59
N GLY A 60 -41.86 -41.05 24.44
CA GLY A 60 -41.31 -40.14 25.45
C GLY A 60 -42.33 -39.14 26.05
N GLU A 61 -43.55 -39.58 26.36
CA GLU A 61 -44.41 -38.97 27.40
C GLU A 61 -43.67 -39.06 28.76
N SER A 62 -43.86 -38.28 29.83
CA SER A 62 -44.85 -37.30 30.25
C SER A 62 -44.42 -36.78 31.64
N ALA A 63 -43.79 -35.60 31.72
CA ALA A 63 -43.50 -34.98 33.04
C ALA A 63 -43.59 -33.45 33.05
N ALA A 64 -43.40 -32.78 31.91
CA ALA A 64 -43.41 -31.31 31.85
C ALA A 64 -44.80 -30.69 31.63
N ALA A 65 -45.75 -31.43 31.02
CA ALA A 65 -47.08 -30.90 30.69
C ALA A 65 -48.05 -30.84 31.89
N ALA A 66 -47.85 -31.68 32.91
CA ALA A 66 -48.70 -31.70 34.11
C ALA A 66 -48.39 -30.55 35.09
N ALA A 67 -47.14 -30.06 35.12
CA ALA A 67 -46.74 -28.96 36.00
C ALA A 67 -47.26 -27.58 35.53
N ALA A 68 -47.42 -27.39 34.21
CA ALA A 68 -47.92 -26.14 33.64
C ALA A 68 -49.43 -25.94 33.85
N ALA A 69 -50.22 -27.03 33.91
CA ALA A 69 -51.66 -26.96 34.11
C ALA A 69 -52.05 -26.74 35.59
N ALA A 70 -51.28 -27.27 36.55
CA ALA A 70 -51.54 -27.09 37.97
C ALA A 70 -51.26 -25.65 38.46
N ALA A 71 -50.28 -24.96 37.87
CA ALA A 71 -49.97 -23.57 38.20
C ALA A 71 -51.05 -22.58 37.72
N ALA A 72 -51.77 -22.91 36.64
CA ALA A 72 -52.84 -22.07 36.10
C ALA A 72 -54.14 -22.15 36.92
N ALA A 73 -54.43 -23.29 37.56
CA ALA A 73 -55.63 -23.46 38.38
C ALA A 73 -55.52 -22.83 39.79
N ALA A 74 -54.32 -22.76 40.37
CA ALA A 74 -54.09 -22.13 41.68
C ALA A 74 -54.24 -20.60 41.66
N ALA A 75 -54.11 -19.96 40.49
CA ALA A 75 -54.26 -18.51 40.34
C ALA A 75 -55.72 -18.03 40.32
N ALA A 76 -56.70 -18.94 40.19
CA ALA A 76 -58.12 -18.61 40.11
C ALA A 76 -58.84 -18.56 41.48
N ALA A 77 -58.19 -18.99 42.57
CA ALA A 77 -58.82 -19.13 43.90
C ALA A 77 -58.25 -18.19 44.99
N SER A 78 -57.69 -17.02 44.60
CA SER A 78 -57.27 -15.98 45.55
C SER A 78 -57.80 -14.60 45.14
N GLY A 79 -59.12 -14.49 45.12
CA GLY A 79 -59.82 -13.20 45.08
C GLY A 79 -59.69 -12.46 46.40
N ILE A 80 -58.53 -11.84 46.66
CA ILE A 80 -58.37 -10.85 47.73
C ILE A 80 -57.61 -9.63 47.15
N GLY A 81 -58.36 -8.56 46.91
CA GLY A 81 -57.86 -7.18 46.89
C GLY A 81 -56.73 -6.84 45.91
N ARG A 82 -56.96 -6.93 44.58
CA ARG A 82 -56.16 -6.12 43.64
C ARG A 82 -56.59 -4.66 43.76
N GLY A 83 -56.08 -3.98 44.80
CA GLY A 83 -56.14 -2.53 44.92
C GLY A 83 -55.69 -1.90 43.60
N ARG A 84 -56.54 -1.04 43.04
CA ARG A 84 -56.31 -0.31 41.79
C ARG A 84 -55.01 0.48 41.95
N ARG A 85 -53.87 -0.09 41.51
CA ARG A 85 -52.54 0.51 41.69
C ARG A 85 -52.59 1.95 41.21
N SER A 86 -52.27 2.89 42.10
CA SER A 86 -52.17 4.31 41.78
C SER A 86 -51.26 4.49 40.55
N ASN A 87 -51.60 5.45 39.69
CA ASN A 87 -50.77 5.77 38.51
C ASN A 87 -49.31 6.02 38.90
N VAL A 88 -49.04 6.52 40.10
CA VAL A 88 -47.69 6.71 40.65
C VAL A 88 -46.95 5.37 40.83
N VAL A 89 -47.62 4.33 41.31
CA VAL A 89 -47.03 2.99 41.52
C VAL A 89 -46.69 2.33 40.19
N LYS A 90 -47.56 2.47 39.18
CA LYS A 90 -47.29 1.98 37.81
C LYS A 90 -46.10 2.69 37.18
N GLU A 91 -45.98 3.99 37.40
CA GLU A 91 -44.87 4.78 36.87
C GLU A 91 -43.53 4.43 37.55
N VAL A 92 -43.54 4.16 38.85
CA VAL A 92 -42.36 3.65 39.57
C VAL A 92 -41.93 2.27 39.06
N GLU A 93 -42.87 1.37 38.77
CA GLU A 93 -42.57 0.06 38.15
C GLU A 93 -41.99 0.21 36.74
N ARG A 94 -42.53 1.13 35.92
CA ARG A 94 -42.00 1.46 34.60
C ARG A 94 -40.57 2.00 34.67
N LEU A 95 -40.29 2.88 35.62
CA LEU A 95 -38.94 3.41 35.89
C LEU A 95 -37.96 2.31 36.32
N LYS A 96 -38.40 1.37 37.17
CA LYS A 96 -37.58 0.21 37.56
C LYS A 96 -37.25 -0.69 36.37
N LYS A 97 -38.26 -1.03 35.55
CA LYS A 97 -38.06 -1.83 34.34
C LYS A 97 -37.09 -1.16 33.36
N ASN A 98 -37.27 0.14 33.11
CA ASN A 98 -36.35 0.90 32.24
C ASN A 98 -34.91 0.95 32.79
N ARG A 99 -34.72 0.99 34.12
CA ARG A 99 -33.39 0.93 34.75
C ARG A 99 -32.76 -0.46 34.64
N GLU A 100 -33.56 -1.52 34.69
CA GLU A 100 -33.12 -2.89 34.56
C GLU A 100 -32.74 -3.21 33.11
N GLU A 101 -33.56 -2.82 32.14
CA GLU A 101 -33.24 -2.91 30.70
C GLU A 101 -31.96 -2.13 30.34
N ARG A 102 -31.76 -0.93 30.93
CA ARG A 102 -30.51 -0.16 30.75
C ARG A 102 -29.30 -0.88 31.34
N ARG A 103 -29.43 -1.49 32.52
CA ARG A 103 -28.36 -2.26 33.16
C ARG A 103 -28.01 -3.50 32.35
N GLN A 104 -29.02 -4.20 31.82
CA GLN A 104 -28.82 -5.37 30.98
C GLN A 104 -28.09 -5.00 29.69
N ARG A 105 -28.51 -3.96 28.97
CA ARG A 105 -27.79 -3.46 27.78
C ARG A 105 -26.36 -3.04 28.07
N GLN A 106 -26.11 -2.40 29.22
CA GLN A 106 -24.74 -2.03 29.61
C GLN A 106 -23.88 -3.26 29.93
N ALA A 107 -24.45 -4.30 30.53
CA ALA A 107 -23.76 -5.56 30.77
C ALA A 107 -23.41 -6.26 29.45
N GLU A 108 -24.36 -6.34 28.51
CA GLU A 108 -24.15 -6.91 27.17
C GLU A 108 -23.06 -6.14 26.40
N ILE A 109 -23.13 -4.81 26.36
CA ILE A 109 -22.09 -3.97 25.72
C ILE A 109 -20.72 -4.19 26.38
N LYS A 110 -20.68 -4.32 27.71
CA LYS A 110 -19.43 -4.56 28.43
C LYS A 110 -18.85 -5.94 28.11
N GLU A 111 -19.68 -6.97 28.05
CA GLU A 111 -19.28 -8.33 27.69
C GLU A 111 -18.79 -8.41 26.24
N GLU A 112 -19.51 -7.79 25.29
CA GLU A 112 -19.08 -7.67 23.90
C GLU A 112 -17.73 -6.94 23.81
N LYS A 113 -17.59 -5.83 24.55
CA LYS A 113 -16.33 -5.07 24.63
C LYS A 113 -15.18 -5.91 25.18
N GLU A 114 -15.41 -6.69 26.24
CA GLU A 114 -14.42 -7.58 26.84
C GLU A 114 -14.02 -8.71 25.87
N SER A 115 -14.98 -9.28 25.14
CA SER A 115 -14.71 -10.30 24.12
C SER A 115 -13.87 -9.76 22.96
N LEU A 116 -14.19 -8.56 22.45
CA LEU A 116 -13.40 -7.90 21.41
C LEU A 116 -12.00 -7.52 21.89
N MET A 117 -11.86 -7.06 23.14
CA MET A 117 -10.57 -6.75 23.73
C MET A 117 -9.72 -8.01 23.94
N SER A 118 -10.34 -9.17 24.18
CA SER A 118 -9.63 -10.44 24.37
C SER A 118 -8.90 -10.94 23.12
N LEU A 119 -9.33 -10.49 21.92
CA LEU A 119 -8.68 -10.83 20.64
C LEU A 119 -7.30 -10.17 20.50
N ASP A 120 -7.08 -9.02 21.13
CA ASP A 120 -5.81 -8.28 21.07
C ASP A 120 -5.30 -7.90 22.46
N PRO A 121 -4.90 -8.87 23.32
CA PRO A 121 -4.55 -8.60 24.70
C PRO A 121 -3.43 -7.56 24.81
N GLY A 122 -3.70 -6.46 25.51
CA GLY A 122 -2.73 -5.39 25.76
C GLY A 122 -2.31 -4.60 24.52
N ASN A 123 -3.11 -4.57 23.44
CA ASN A 123 -2.94 -3.59 22.36
C ASN A 123 -3.82 -2.35 22.65
N PRO A 124 -3.27 -1.13 22.80
CA PRO A 124 -4.08 0.06 23.01
C PRO A 124 -5.04 0.40 21.84
N ASN A 125 -4.76 -0.12 20.65
CA ASN A 125 -5.51 0.14 19.42
C ASN A 125 -6.53 -0.96 19.06
N TRP A 126 -6.88 -1.84 20.01
CA TRP A 126 -7.79 -2.98 19.78
C TRP A 126 -9.16 -2.58 19.20
N GLU A 127 -9.73 -1.42 19.59
CA GLU A 127 -11.01 -0.93 19.02
C GLU A 127 -10.90 -0.65 17.52
N PHE A 128 -9.79 -0.06 17.06
CA PHE A 128 -9.56 0.17 15.63
C PHE A 128 -9.26 -1.12 14.89
N LEU A 129 -8.56 -2.07 15.51
CA LEU A 129 -8.32 -3.40 14.94
C LEU A 129 -9.64 -4.15 14.72
N GLY A 130 -10.57 -4.09 15.68
CA GLY A 130 -11.92 -4.64 15.53
C GLY A 130 -12.64 -4.04 14.32
N MET A 131 -12.70 -2.70 14.25
CA MET A 131 -13.33 -2.01 13.12
C MET A 131 -12.71 -2.37 11.76
N ILE A 132 -11.38 -2.53 11.70
CA ILE A 132 -10.68 -2.93 10.46
C ILE A 132 -11.00 -4.38 10.10
N ARG A 133 -11.03 -5.30 11.06
CA ARG A 133 -11.41 -6.71 10.82
C ARG A 133 -12.84 -6.81 10.30
N ASP A 134 -13.76 -6.08 10.90
CA ASP A 134 -15.16 -6.01 10.47
C ASP A 134 -15.27 -5.41 9.07
N TYR A 135 -14.49 -4.38 8.75
CA TYR A 135 -14.46 -3.84 7.40
C TYR A 135 -13.91 -4.86 6.39
N ARG A 136 -12.82 -5.54 6.72
CA ARG A 136 -12.18 -6.55 5.86
C ARG A 136 -13.07 -7.77 5.62
N SER A 137 -13.87 -8.21 6.59
CA SER A 137 -14.79 -9.35 6.43
C SER A 137 -15.92 -9.08 5.44
N ASN A 138 -16.21 -7.80 5.17
CA ASN A 138 -17.22 -7.35 4.21
C ASN A 138 -16.65 -7.11 2.79
N ILE A 139 -15.37 -7.37 2.55
CA ILE A 139 -14.71 -7.18 1.24
C ILE A 139 -14.42 -8.52 0.59
N ASP A 140 -14.67 -8.61 -0.72
CA ASP A 140 -14.20 -9.72 -1.56
C ASP A 140 -12.78 -9.44 -2.06
N PHE A 141 -11.80 -10.21 -1.57
CA PHE A 141 -10.40 -10.06 -1.93
C PHE A 141 -10.06 -10.85 -3.20
N ARG A 142 -9.69 -10.13 -4.26
CA ARG A 142 -9.24 -10.66 -5.55
C ARG A 142 -7.86 -10.09 -5.92
N PRO A 143 -6.81 -10.54 -5.23
CA PRO A 143 -5.46 -10.00 -5.43
C PRO A 143 -4.94 -10.27 -6.84
N LEU A 144 -3.96 -9.46 -7.26
CA LEU A 144 -3.27 -9.62 -8.55
C LEU A 144 -2.53 -10.96 -8.59
N ARG A 145 -2.67 -11.70 -9.68
CA ARG A 145 -2.05 -13.02 -9.88
C ARG A 145 -1.03 -12.98 -11.01
N GLU A 146 -0.14 -13.96 -11.03
CA GLU A 146 0.80 -14.14 -12.15
C GLU A 146 0.09 -14.41 -13.48
N SER A 147 -1.11 -14.98 -13.50
CA SER A 147 -1.84 -15.30 -14.73
C SER A 147 -2.53 -14.10 -15.38
N ASP A 148 -2.63 -12.97 -14.69
CA ASP A 148 -3.36 -11.82 -15.22
C ASP A 148 -2.61 -11.19 -16.42
N PRO A 149 -3.34 -10.64 -17.40
CA PRO A 149 -2.71 -9.98 -18.54
C PRO A 149 -2.04 -8.68 -18.10
N VAL A 150 -0.89 -8.38 -18.72
CA VAL A 150 -0.23 -7.08 -18.58
C VAL A 150 -0.87 -6.11 -19.58
N GLU A 151 -1.48 -5.06 -19.06
CA GLU A 151 -2.09 -3.96 -19.82
C GLU A 151 -1.01 -2.95 -20.26
N ASP A 152 -1.06 -2.53 -21.53
CA ASP A 152 -0.12 -1.58 -22.13
C ASP A 152 -0.58 -0.14 -21.90
N HIS A 153 0.25 0.64 -21.21
CA HIS A 153 0.00 2.03 -20.89
C HIS A 153 1.28 2.84 -21.09
N GLN A 154 1.17 4.05 -21.63
CA GLN A 154 2.33 4.96 -21.77
C GLN A 154 2.93 5.33 -20.41
N ILE A 155 2.07 5.47 -19.39
CA ILE A 155 2.44 5.74 -18.01
C ILE A 155 1.71 4.71 -17.14
N THR A 156 2.47 3.92 -16.39
CA THR A 156 1.92 2.91 -15.48
C THR A 156 2.23 3.29 -14.03
N VAL A 157 1.21 3.57 -13.23
CA VAL A 157 1.31 3.94 -11.83
C VAL A 157 0.94 2.74 -10.96
N CYS A 158 1.92 2.22 -10.24
CA CYS A 158 1.72 1.06 -9.37
C CYS A 158 1.93 1.41 -7.88
N ILE A 159 1.28 0.65 -7.02
CA ILE A 159 1.44 0.73 -5.57
C ILE A 159 1.81 -0.63 -4.98
N ARG A 160 2.76 -0.66 -4.05
CA ARG A 160 3.18 -1.88 -3.34
C ARG A 160 3.05 -1.71 -1.84
N LYS A 161 2.23 -2.56 -1.21
CA LYS A 161 2.20 -2.74 0.24
C LYS A 161 3.33 -3.69 0.64
N ARG A 162 4.12 -3.34 1.66
CA ARG A 162 5.04 -4.29 2.31
C ARG A 162 4.38 -4.88 3.56
N PRO A 163 4.75 -6.09 3.98
CA PRO A 163 4.30 -6.62 5.27
C PRO A 163 4.85 -5.78 6.43
N LEU A 164 4.16 -5.86 7.57
CA LEU A 164 4.69 -5.34 8.84
C LEU A 164 6.00 -6.06 9.19
N ASN A 165 6.99 -5.30 9.61
CA ASN A 165 8.27 -5.85 10.04
C ASN A 165 8.22 -6.32 11.50
N ARG A 166 9.21 -7.10 11.93
CA ARG A 166 9.27 -7.65 13.30
C ARG A 166 9.13 -6.58 14.39
N LYS A 167 9.74 -5.39 14.21
CA LYS A 167 9.67 -4.30 15.20
C LYS A 167 8.27 -3.70 15.28
N GLU A 168 7.56 -3.61 14.16
CA GLU A 168 6.17 -3.16 14.10
C GLU A 168 5.24 -4.18 14.76
N THR A 169 5.41 -5.47 14.46
CA THR A 169 4.64 -6.55 15.09
C THR A 169 4.88 -6.61 16.60
N THR A 170 6.13 -6.51 17.07
CA THR A 170 6.46 -6.48 18.51
C THR A 170 5.84 -5.27 19.22
N ARG A 171 5.75 -4.12 18.54
CA ARG A 171 5.07 -2.92 19.04
C ARG A 171 3.55 -2.96 18.90
N LYS A 172 3.00 -4.05 18.34
CA LYS A 172 1.57 -4.23 18.05
C LYS A 172 0.99 -3.09 17.21
N GLU A 173 1.78 -2.59 16.25
CA GLU A 173 1.31 -1.62 15.26
C GLU A 173 0.16 -2.20 14.44
N VAL A 174 -0.76 -1.34 14.04
CA VAL A 174 -1.97 -1.73 13.31
C VAL A 174 -1.71 -1.67 11.81
N ASP A 175 -2.02 -2.75 11.11
CA ASP A 175 -2.06 -2.74 9.64
C ASP A 175 -3.33 -2.03 9.16
N VAL A 176 -3.16 -0.78 8.72
CA VAL A 176 -4.23 0.10 8.26
C VAL A 176 -4.42 0.09 6.74
N ILE A 177 -3.75 -0.82 6.01
CA ILE A 177 -3.80 -0.86 4.54
C ILE A 177 -4.40 -2.17 4.07
N SER A 178 -5.41 -2.08 3.20
CA SER A 178 -6.00 -3.23 2.53
C SER A 178 -5.86 -3.07 1.02
N VAL A 179 -5.59 -4.16 0.32
CA VAL A 179 -5.51 -4.21 -1.15
C VAL A 179 -6.60 -5.18 -1.63
N PRO A 180 -7.84 -4.71 -1.86
CA PRO A 180 -8.95 -5.59 -2.21
C PRO A 180 -8.78 -6.29 -3.57
N SER A 181 -8.20 -5.58 -4.54
CA SER A 181 -8.10 -6.07 -5.92
C SER A 181 -6.82 -5.60 -6.59
N LYS A 182 -6.57 -6.10 -7.81
CA LYS A 182 -5.39 -5.75 -8.61
C LYS A 182 -5.18 -4.26 -8.87
N ASN A 183 -6.19 -3.40 -8.69
CA ASN A 183 -6.13 -1.97 -9.03
C ASN A 183 -6.67 -1.05 -7.92
N GLN A 184 -7.01 -1.60 -6.75
CA GLN A 184 -7.58 -0.84 -5.64
C GLN A 184 -6.75 -0.98 -4.38
N LEU A 185 -6.61 0.14 -3.66
CA LEU A 185 -6.03 0.19 -2.33
C LEU A 185 -6.95 0.99 -1.41
N VAL A 186 -7.11 0.52 -0.19
CA VAL A 186 -7.91 1.18 0.85
C VAL A 186 -7.01 1.52 2.03
N VAL A 187 -7.04 2.79 2.44
CA VAL A 187 -6.40 3.28 3.65
C VAL A 187 -7.47 3.44 4.72
N HIS A 188 -7.33 2.73 5.83
CA HIS A 188 -8.20 2.82 7.00
C HIS A 188 -7.67 3.89 7.95
N GLU A 189 -8.07 5.15 7.78
CA GLU A 189 -7.58 6.25 8.61
C GLU A 189 -8.32 6.26 9.96
N PRO A 190 -7.65 6.00 11.10
CA PRO A 190 -8.29 6.02 12.41
C PRO A 190 -8.53 7.46 12.85
N LYS A 191 -9.79 7.84 13.06
CA LYS A 191 -10.19 9.19 13.50
C LYS A 191 -11.04 9.18 14.75
N LEU A 192 -11.06 10.34 15.40
CA LEU A 192 -11.92 10.65 16.54
C LEU A 192 -12.88 11.75 16.12
N LYS A 193 -14.17 11.55 16.42
CA LYS A 193 -15.17 12.61 16.35
C LYS A 193 -14.97 13.59 17.51
N VAL A 194 -15.69 14.71 17.47
CA VAL A 194 -15.66 15.74 18.53
C VAL A 194 -16.11 15.18 19.87
N ASP A 195 -17.01 14.20 19.86
CA ASP A 195 -17.52 13.49 21.05
C ASP A 195 -16.60 12.34 21.52
N LEU A 196 -15.37 12.25 20.97
CA LEU A 196 -14.40 11.19 21.22
C LEU A 196 -14.80 9.80 20.68
N THR A 197 -15.88 9.70 19.90
CA THR A 197 -16.23 8.44 19.23
C THR A 197 -15.18 8.10 18.18
N LYS A 198 -14.58 6.91 18.29
CA LYS A 198 -13.66 6.34 17.30
C LYS A 198 -14.42 5.92 16.04
N TYR A 199 -13.85 6.22 14.88
CA TYR A 199 -14.35 5.71 13.60
C TYR A 199 -13.20 5.55 12.62
N LEU A 200 -13.43 4.79 11.55
CA LEU A 200 -12.51 4.67 10.43
C LEU A 200 -13.01 5.53 9.27
N GLU A 201 -12.13 6.35 8.72
CA GLU A 201 -12.33 6.96 7.42
C GLU A 201 -11.61 6.12 6.37
N ASN A 202 -12.38 5.40 5.56
CA ASN A 202 -11.85 4.52 4.53
C ASN A 202 -11.64 5.30 3.24
N GLN A 203 -10.38 5.58 2.92
CA GLN A 203 -10.01 6.28 1.69
C GLN A 203 -9.67 5.26 0.61
N HIS A 204 -10.35 5.36 -0.54
CA HIS A 204 -10.16 4.47 -1.67
C HIS A 204 -9.27 5.13 -2.73
N PHE A 205 -8.23 4.42 -3.14
CA PHE A 205 -7.31 4.82 -4.19
C PHE A 205 -7.31 3.80 -5.31
N ARG A 206 -7.16 4.29 -6.54
CA ARG A 206 -7.08 3.46 -7.75
C ARG A 206 -5.74 3.67 -8.43
N PHE A 207 -5.14 2.56 -8.85
CA PHE A 207 -3.84 2.49 -9.53
C PHE A 207 -3.96 1.54 -10.73
N ASP A 208 -2.96 1.49 -11.59
CA ASP A 208 -2.95 0.49 -12.68
C ASP A 208 -2.71 -0.90 -12.09
N TYR A 209 -1.76 -1.00 -11.15
CA TYR A 209 -1.51 -2.21 -10.37
C TYR A 209 -1.33 -1.90 -8.88
N ALA A 210 -1.98 -2.70 -8.03
CA ALA A 210 -1.87 -2.70 -6.59
C ALA A 210 -1.38 -4.06 -6.09
N PHE A 211 -0.16 -4.07 -5.54
CA PHE A 211 0.50 -5.24 -4.98
C PHE A 211 0.27 -5.29 -3.47
N ASP A 212 -0.24 -6.42 -2.98
CA ASP A 212 -0.40 -6.68 -1.56
C ASP A 212 0.94 -7.07 -0.89
N ASP A 213 0.89 -7.35 0.41
CA ASP A 213 2.04 -7.72 1.22
C ASP A 213 2.58 -9.14 0.97
N SER A 214 1.88 -9.95 0.18
CA SER A 214 2.31 -11.29 -0.24
C SER A 214 3.09 -11.26 -1.56
N CYS A 215 3.02 -10.16 -2.31
CA CYS A 215 3.62 -10.03 -3.64
C CYS A 215 5.17 -10.00 -3.63
N SER A 216 5.77 -10.91 -4.41
CA SER A 216 7.21 -11.01 -4.62
C SER A 216 7.76 -9.90 -5.53
N ASN A 217 9.09 -9.74 -5.55
CA ASN A 217 9.74 -8.84 -6.50
C ASN A 217 9.53 -9.29 -7.95
N ASP A 218 9.46 -10.58 -8.23
CA ASP A 218 9.21 -11.14 -9.57
C ASP A 218 7.86 -10.69 -10.12
N LEU A 219 6.81 -10.78 -9.30
CA LEU A 219 5.47 -10.32 -9.68
C LEU A 219 5.46 -8.81 -9.92
N VAL A 220 6.09 -8.04 -9.03
CA VAL A 220 6.21 -6.57 -9.20
C VAL A 220 6.93 -6.25 -10.50
N TYR A 221 8.06 -6.92 -10.78
CA TYR A 221 8.85 -6.72 -11.99
C TYR A 221 8.04 -6.98 -13.27
N LYS A 222 7.30 -8.10 -13.30
CA LYS A 222 6.45 -8.49 -14.44
C LYS A 222 5.47 -7.38 -14.88
N TYR A 223 4.81 -6.75 -13.91
CA TYR A 223 3.79 -5.72 -14.19
C TYR A 223 4.33 -4.28 -14.23
N THR A 224 5.62 -4.07 -13.98
CA THR A 224 6.22 -2.72 -13.93
C THR A 224 7.33 -2.55 -14.95
N ALA A 225 8.50 -3.14 -14.71
CA ALA A 225 9.72 -2.88 -15.45
C ALA A 225 9.94 -3.84 -16.62
N GLN A 226 9.36 -5.04 -16.60
CA GLN A 226 9.54 -6.02 -17.67
C GLN A 226 9.05 -5.51 -19.05
N PRO A 227 7.84 -4.92 -19.19
CA PRO A 227 7.38 -4.42 -20.49
C PRO A 227 8.29 -3.34 -21.08
N LEU A 228 8.91 -2.54 -20.21
CA LEU A 228 9.82 -1.45 -20.58
C LEU A 228 11.14 -1.95 -21.20
N VAL A 229 11.52 -3.21 -20.94
CA VAL A 229 12.69 -3.82 -21.59
C VAL A 229 12.45 -3.93 -23.10
N GLN A 230 11.23 -4.23 -23.55
CA GLN A 230 10.94 -4.28 -24.97
C GLN A 230 11.06 -2.88 -25.61
N THR A 231 10.58 -1.84 -24.92
CA THR A 231 10.64 -0.44 -25.39
C THR A 231 12.05 0.01 -25.77
N ILE A 232 13.08 -0.37 -24.99
CA ILE A 232 14.46 0.04 -25.30
C ILE A 232 15.04 -0.69 -26.52
N PHE A 233 14.57 -1.89 -26.84
CA PHE A 233 14.97 -2.60 -28.06
C PHE A 233 14.24 -2.09 -29.30
N GLU A 234 13.09 -1.44 -29.11
CA GLU A 234 12.32 -0.76 -30.16
C GLU A 234 12.81 0.67 -30.43
N GLY A 235 13.91 1.08 -29.81
CA GLY A 235 14.53 2.39 -30.02
C GLY A 235 14.09 3.47 -29.01
N GLY A 236 13.32 3.08 -27.99
CA GLY A 236 12.75 3.99 -27.00
C GLY A 236 13.65 4.25 -25.79
N MET A 237 13.21 5.21 -24.98
CA MET A 237 13.78 5.49 -23.66
C MET A 237 12.73 5.17 -22.60
N ALA A 238 13.10 4.34 -21.63
CA ALA A 238 12.22 3.93 -20.55
C ALA A 238 12.81 4.29 -19.19
N THR A 239 11.93 4.58 -18.23
CA THR A 239 12.32 4.92 -16.86
C THR A 239 11.39 4.26 -15.87
N CYS A 240 11.93 3.70 -14.78
CA CYS A 240 11.16 3.13 -13.68
C CYS A 240 11.60 3.77 -12.37
N PHE A 241 10.65 4.29 -11.59
CA PHE A 241 10.91 4.92 -10.30
C PHE A 241 10.39 4.03 -9.16
N ALA A 242 11.20 3.85 -8.13
CA ALA A 242 10.75 3.45 -6.81
C ALA A 242 10.63 4.69 -5.93
N TYR A 243 9.40 4.98 -5.49
CA TYR A 243 9.07 6.13 -4.64
C TYR A 243 8.37 5.70 -3.34
N GLY A 244 8.49 6.52 -2.30
CA GLY A 244 7.81 6.34 -1.01
C GLY A 244 8.69 6.73 0.17
N GLN A 245 8.15 6.63 1.38
CA GLN A 245 8.85 7.01 2.61
C GLN A 245 10.08 6.14 2.91
N THR A 246 10.95 6.61 3.80
CA THR A 246 12.01 5.76 4.35
C THR A 246 11.43 4.51 5.00
N GLY A 247 12.03 3.36 4.70
CA GLY A 247 11.58 2.05 5.19
C GLY A 247 10.36 1.46 4.46
N SER A 248 9.87 2.06 3.36
CA SER A 248 8.75 1.50 2.58
C SER A 248 9.10 0.29 1.70
N GLY A 249 10.40 0.03 1.45
CA GLY A 249 10.85 -1.09 0.62
C GLY A 249 11.36 -0.73 -0.79
N LYS A 250 11.63 0.55 -1.08
CA LYS A 250 12.20 0.99 -2.38
C LYS A 250 13.48 0.23 -2.76
N THR A 251 14.52 0.33 -1.92
CA THR A 251 15.81 -0.33 -2.17
C THR A 251 15.70 -1.87 -2.16
N HIS A 252 14.78 -2.44 -1.37
CA HIS A 252 14.50 -3.88 -1.40
C HIS A 252 13.92 -4.32 -2.76
N THR A 253 13.01 -3.51 -3.32
CA THR A 253 12.40 -3.77 -4.62
C THR A 253 13.43 -3.62 -5.75
N MET A 254 14.20 -2.53 -5.74
CA MET A 254 15.15 -2.22 -6.81
C MET A 254 16.41 -3.08 -6.74
N GLY A 255 17.03 -3.17 -5.57
CA GLY A 255 18.33 -3.81 -5.36
C GLY A 255 18.27 -5.23 -4.77
N GLY A 256 17.11 -5.74 -4.36
CA GLY A 256 16.95 -7.10 -3.84
C GLY A 256 17.05 -7.22 -2.31
N ASP A 257 17.01 -8.46 -1.84
CA ASP A 257 16.83 -8.82 -0.42
C ASP A 257 18.08 -8.53 0.42
N PHE A 258 17.90 -8.12 1.67
CA PHE A 258 18.99 -7.91 2.61
C PHE A 258 19.11 -9.07 3.59
N HIS A 259 20.29 -9.71 3.63
CA HIS A 259 20.68 -10.70 4.62
C HIS A 259 21.77 -10.09 5.52
N GLY A 260 21.34 -9.41 6.58
CA GLY A 260 22.24 -8.63 7.43
C GLY A 260 22.83 -7.44 6.68
N LYS A 261 24.15 -7.44 6.47
CA LYS A 261 24.85 -6.39 5.68
C LYS A 261 24.99 -6.74 4.19
N THR A 262 24.73 -7.99 3.82
CA THR A 262 24.89 -8.47 2.45
C THR A 262 23.55 -8.37 1.71
N GLN A 263 23.58 -7.83 0.49
CA GLN A 263 22.39 -7.70 -0.35
C GLN A 263 22.42 -8.78 -1.44
N ASP A 264 21.39 -9.63 -1.50
CA ASP A 264 21.17 -10.55 -2.60
C ASP A 264 20.56 -9.77 -3.78
N CYS A 265 21.46 -9.31 -4.65
CA CYS A 265 21.09 -8.48 -5.78
C CYS A 265 20.30 -9.24 -6.86
N LYS A 266 20.32 -10.59 -6.85
CA LYS A 266 19.70 -11.42 -7.89
C LYS A 266 18.18 -11.29 -7.95
N LYS A 267 17.55 -10.95 -6.82
CA LYS A 267 16.11 -10.77 -6.68
C LYS A 267 15.64 -9.33 -6.81
N GLY A 268 16.53 -8.40 -7.15
CA GLY A 268 16.19 -6.99 -7.39
C GLY A 268 15.73 -6.74 -8.83
N ILE A 269 14.92 -5.69 -9.04
CA ILE A 269 14.53 -5.24 -10.38
C ILE A 269 15.74 -4.95 -11.27
N TYR A 270 16.86 -4.44 -10.72
CA TYR A 270 18.08 -4.22 -11.52
C TYR A 270 18.58 -5.50 -12.20
N ALA A 271 18.64 -6.61 -11.45
CA ALA A 271 19.12 -7.88 -11.96
C ALA A 271 18.11 -8.56 -12.90
N MET A 272 16.82 -8.49 -12.57
CA MET A 272 15.76 -9.05 -13.42
C MET A 272 15.69 -8.34 -14.78
N ALA A 273 15.77 -7.01 -14.79
CA ALA A 273 15.85 -6.22 -16.02
C ALA A 273 17.10 -6.58 -16.84
N ALA A 274 18.27 -6.69 -16.21
CA ALA A 274 19.49 -7.10 -16.90
C ALA A 274 19.37 -8.49 -17.55
N LYS A 275 18.78 -9.45 -16.83
CA LYS A 275 18.52 -10.80 -17.34
C LYS A 275 17.67 -10.76 -18.61
N ASP A 276 16.55 -10.03 -18.59
CA ASP A 276 15.67 -9.93 -19.75
C ASP A 276 16.33 -9.16 -20.90
N VAL A 277 17.12 -8.11 -20.62
CA VAL A 277 17.90 -7.41 -21.65
C VAL A 277 18.83 -8.36 -22.40
N PHE A 278 19.61 -9.18 -21.70
CA PHE A 278 20.50 -10.14 -22.34
C PHE A 278 19.76 -11.29 -23.02
N GLN A 279 18.56 -11.65 -22.54
CA GLN A 279 17.70 -12.62 -23.22
C GLN A 279 17.15 -12.05 -24.54
N LEU A 280 16.65 -10.81 -24.55
CA LEU A 280 16.17 -10.13 -25.75
C LEU A 280 17.30 -9.91 -26.74
N LEU A 281 18.50 -9.53 -26.28
CA LEU A 281 19.68 -9.36 -27.13
C LEU A 281 20.01 -10.63 -27.92
N LYS A 282 19.86 -11.80 -27.29
CA LYS A 282 20.08 -13.10 -27.92
C LYS A 282 18.90 -13.57 -28.79
N SER A 283 17.73 -12.93 -28.71
CA SER A 283 16.56 -13.36 -29.47
C SER A 283 16.76 -13.17 -30.99
N PRO A 284 16.15 -14.02 -31.84
CA PRO A 284 16.29 -13.89 -33.30
C PRO A 284 15.87 -12.50 -33.83
N LYS A 285 14.89 -11.85 -33.18
CA LYS A 285 14.38 -10.52 -33.55
C LYS A 285 15.45 -9.44 -33.47
N TYR A 286 16.32 -9.48 -32.45
CA TYR A 286 17.28 -8.40 -32.17
C TYR A 286 18.75 -8.80 -32.41
N ARG A 287 19.04 -10.10 -32.53
CA ARG A 287 20.40 -10.62 -32.73
C ARG A 287 21.09 -10.00 -33.95
N MET A 288 20.34 -9.75 -35.04
CA MET A 288 20.87 -9.16 -36.27
C MET A 288 21.25 -7.68 -36.14
N LEU A 289 20.80 -6.99 -35.08
CA LEU A 289 21.13 -5.58 -34.85
C LEU A 289 22.53 -5.39 -34.23
N HIS A 290 23.17 -6.48 -33.79
CA HIS A 290 24.53 -6.48 -33.20
C HIS A 290 24.71 -5.41 -32.11
N LEU A 291 23.68 -5.19 -31.31
CA LEU A 291 23.66 -4.15 -30.28
C LEU A 291 24.66 -4.45 -29.16
N VAL A 292 25.25 -3.40 -28.61
CA VAL A 292 26.18 -3.46 -27.48
C VAL A 292 25.50 -2.90 -26.24
N VAL A 293 25.63 -3.60 -25.11
CA VAL A 293 25.06 -3.17 -23.82
C VAL A 293 26.14 -2.51 -22.99
N SER A 294 25.81 -1.37 -22.42
CA SER A 294 26.62 -0.66 -21.44
C SER A 294 25.78 -0.32 -20.21
N SER A 295 26.41 -0.23 -19.06
CA SER A 295 25.75 0.12 -17.80
C SER A 295 26.51 1.23 -17.06
N SER A 296 25.76 2.07 -16.36
CA SER A 296 26.28 3.12 -15.49
C SER A 296 25.50 3.15 -14.18
N PHE A 297 26.15 3.59 -13.10
CA PHE A 297 25.51 3.68 -11.80
C PHE A 297 26.00 4.91 -11.05
N PHE A 298 25.09 5.81 -10.69
CA PHE A 298 25.42 7.02 -9.97
C PHE A 298 24.38 7.37 -8.90
N GLU A 299 24.78 8.22 -7.96
CA GLU A 299 23.87 8.78 -6.96
C GLU A 299 23.76 10.30 -7.07
N ILE A 300 22.57 10.80 -6.79
CA ILE A 300 22.29 12.22 -6.61
C ILE A 300 22.13 12.47 -5.12
N TYR A 301 23.02 13.27 -4.56
CA TYR A 301 23.06 13.60 -3.14
C TYR A 301 23.30 15.08 -2.92
N SER A 302 22.36 15.76 -2.25
CA SER A 302 22.42 17.21 -1.96
C SER A 302 22.73 18.06 -3.21
N GLY A 303 21.97 17.82 -4.28
CA GLY A 303 22.10 18.54 -5.56
C GLY A 303 23.40 18.24 -6.35
N LYS A 304 24.22 17.29 -5.90
CA LYS A 304 25.45 16.87 -6.56
C LYS A 304 25.33 15.44 -7.06
N VAL A 305 25.96 15.15 -8.19
CA VAL A 305 25.99 13.81 -8.80
C VAL A 305 27.34 13.16 -8.50
N PHE A 306 27.32 11.90 -8.10
CA PHE A 306 28.50 11.11 -7.79
C PHE A 306 28.46 9.75 -8.50
N ASP A 307 29.54 9.39 -9.17
CA ASP A 307 29.67 8.12 -9.86
C ASP A 307 29.92 6.98 -8.87
N LEU A 308 29.00 6.01 -8.77
CA LEU A 308 29.12 4.88 -7.86
C LEU A 308 30.08 3.80 -8.38
N LEU A 309 30.45 3.83 -9.66
CA LEU A 309 31.42 2.92 -10.27
C LEU A 309 32.85 3.47 -10.23
N ALA A 310 33.02 4.77 -9.99
CA ALA A 310 34.31 5.44 -9.87
C ALA A 310 34.54 6.02 -8.47
N ASN A 311 34.35 5.22 -7.41
CA ASN A 311 34.63 5.59 -6.02
C ASN A 311 33.97 6.91 -5.57
N LYS A 312 32.73 7.18 -5.98
CA LYS A 312 32.01 8.45 -5.73
C LYS A 312 32.72 9.67 -6.32
N ALA A 313 33.34 9.55 -7.48
CA ALA A 313 33.84 10.69 -8.24
C ALA A 313 32.70 11.69 -8.49
N LYS A 314 32.91 12.96 -8.15
CA LYS A 314 31.90 14.02 -8.35
C LYS A 314 31.78 14.34 -9.83
N LEU A 315 30.56 14.26 -10.36
CA LEU A 315 30.24 14.52 -11.76
C LEU A 315 29.68 15.93 -11.95
N ARG A 316 29.76 16.42 -13.20
CA ARG A 316 29.16 17.69 -13.61
C ARG A 316 27.94 17.39 -14.49
N VAL A 317 26.85 18.10 -14.25
CA VAL A 317 25.64 18.04 -15.08
C VAL A 317 25.63 19.31 -15.92
N LEU A 318 25.65 19.16 -17.24
CA LEU A 318 25.64 20.26 -18.20
C LEU A 318 24.51 20.06 -19.19
N GLU A 319 24.03 21.14 -19.79
CA GLU A 319 23.06 21.12 -20.88
C GLU A 319 23.75 21.56 -22.17
N ASP A 320 23.56 20.81 -23.26
CA ASP A 320 24.15 21.15 -24.55
C ASP A 320 23.30 22.15 -25.35
N GLY A 321 23.80 22.58 -26.52
CA GLY A 321 23.08 23.51 -27.40
C GLY A 321 21.77 22.96 -27.99
N LYS A 322 21.46 21.69 -27.77
CA LYS A 322 20.20 21.02 -28.17
C LYS A 322 19.28 20.75 -26.98
N GLN A 323 19.54 21.40 -25.84
CA GLN A 323 18.79 21.21 -24.59
C GLN A 323 18.83 19.77 -24.06
N GLN A 324 19.88 19.00 -24.40
CA GLN A 324 20.10 17.67 -23.84
C GLN A 324 21.01 17.76 -22.62
N VAL A 325 20.52 17.23 -21.50
CA VAL A 325 21.30 17.13 -20.27
C VAL A 325 22.31 15.98 -20.39
N GLN A 326 23.59 16.30 -20.17
CA GLN A 326 24.73 15.40 -20.22
C GLN A 326 25.42 15.35 -18.85
N ILE A 327 25.73 14.14 -18.39
CA ILE A 327 26.48 13.92 -17.15
C ILE A 327 27.96 13.71 -17.54
N VAL A 328 28.74 14.77 -17.43
CA VAL A 328 30.15 14.77 -17.85
C VAL A 328 31.00 13.98 -16.86
N GLY A 329 31.72 13.00 -17.39
CA GLY A 329 32.62 12.12 -16.64
C GLY A 329 31.94 10.88 -16.05
N LEU A 330 30.67 10.62 -16.39
CA LEU A 330 29.99 9.39 -15.97
C LEU A 330 30.66 8.17 -16.61
N THR A 331 31.03 7.20 -15.79
CA THR A 331 31.60 5.93 -16.24
C THR A 331 30.50 5.06 -16.86
N GLU A 332 30.66 4.73 -18.13
CA GLU A 332 29.87 3.71 -18.81
C GLU A 332 30.73 2.47 -19.02
N THR A 333 30.33 1.35 -18.43
CA THR A 333 31.03 0.07 -18.58
C THR A 333 30.29 -0.80 -19.57
N ILE A 334 30.96 -1.26 -20.62
CA ILE A 334 30.42 -2.28 -21.53
C ILE A 334 30.31 -3.59 -20.76
N VAL A 335 29.17 -4.26 -20.88
CA VAL A 335 28.87 -5.50 -20.18
C VAL A 335 28.40 -6.56 -21.18
N ASP A 336 28.92 -7.77 -21.03
CA ASP A 336 28.63 -8.89 -21.95
C ASP A 336 27.68 -9.95 -21.36
N SER A 337 27.43 -9.88 -20.05
CA SER A 337 26.73 -10.89 -19.29
C SER A 337 25.98 -10.30 -18.08
N VAL A 338 25.02 -11.08 -17.59
CA VAL A 338 24.22 -10.71 -16.40
C VAL A 338 25.13 -10.64 -15.17
N GLU A 339 26.12 -11.52 -15.10
CA GLU A 339 27.09 -11.63 -14.01
C GLU A 339 27.94 -10.36 -13.90
N GLU A 340 28.35 -9.76 -15.01
CA GLU A 340 29.07 -8.48 -15.01
C GLU A 340 28.20 -7.33 -14.50
N VAL A 341 26.94 -7.26 -14.93
CA VAL A 341 25.98 -6.27 -14.41
C VAL A 341 25.78 -6.43 -12.91
N LEU A 342 25.65 -7.66 -12.41
CA LEU A 342 25.53 -7.94 -10.98
C LEU A 342 26.77 -7.48 -10.18
N LYS A 343 27.98 -7.60 -10.74
CA LYS A 343 29.20 -7.07 -10.13
C LYS A 343 29.15 -5.54 -10.02
N LEU A 344 28.71 -4.84 -11.07
CA LEU A 344 28.55 -3.38 -11.05
C LEU A 344 27.51 -2.93 -10.01
N ILE A 345 26.37 -3.62 -9.93
CA ILE A 345 25.32 -3.34 -8.94
C ILE A 345 25.87 -3.54 -7.52
N THR A 346 26.57 -4.66 -7.27
CA THR A 346 27.14 -4.97 -5.95
C THR A 346 28.19 -3.94 -5.54
N HIS A 347 29.07 -3.55 -6.47
CA HIS A 347 30.07 -2.52 -6.26
C HIS A 347 29.41 -1.16 -5.95
N GLY A 348 28.46 -0.72 -6.79
CA GLY A 348 27.79 0.56 -6.62
C GLY A 348 26.94 0.62 -5.34
N ASN A 349 26.26 -0.46 -4.95
CA ASN A 349 25.54 -0.54 -3.67
C ASN A 349 26.49 -0.48 -2.47
N SER A 350 27.67 -1.11 -2.57
CA SER A 350 28.70 -1.04 -1.53
C SER A 350 29.26 0.38 -1.39
N ALA A 351 29.59 1.02 -2.52
CA ALA A 351 30.01 2.42 -2.55
C ALA A 351 28.93 3.34 -1.99
N ARG A 352 27.66 3.14 -2.35
CA ARG A 352 26.53 3.89 -1.80
C ARG A 352 26.45 3.74 -0.27
N THR A 353 26.79 2.59 0.28
CA THR A 353 26.63 2.27 1.71
C THR A 353 27.81 2.71 2.59
N SER A 354 29.01 2.92 2.05
CA SER A 354 30.24 3.20 2.81
C SER A 354 30.27 4.53 3.61
N GLY A 355 29.22 5.35 3.53
CA GLY A 355 29.04 6.59 4.33
C GLY A 355 28.23 6.44 5.63
N GLN A 356 28.00 5.22 6.13
CA GLN A 356 27.17 4.98 7.32
C GLN A 356 27.82 5.47 8.63
N THR A 357 27.37 6.62 9.14
CA THR A 357 27.36 6.87 10.60
C THR A 357 26.18 6.13 11.20
N SER A 358 26.39 5.47 12.35
CA SER A 358 25.49 4.56 13.10
C SER A 358 24.01 4.95 13.27
N ALA A 359 23.60 6.18 12.95
CA ALA A 359 22.23 6.66 13.03
C ALA A 359 21.45 6.70 11.70
N ASN A 360 22.09 6.58 10.53
CA ASN A 360 21.46 6.92 9.24
C ASN A 360 21.74 5.92 8.11
N SER A 361 20.68 5.29 7.59
CA SER A 361 20.76 4.51 6.34
C SER A 361 20.97 5.46 5.16
N ASN A 362 22.11 5.39 4.45
CA ASN A 362 22.40 6.32 3.34
C ASN A 362 21.38 6.20 2.18
N SER A 363 20.74 5.03 2.00
CA SER A 363 19.70 4.83 0.98
C SER A 363 18.48 5.73 1.14
N SER A 364 18.23 6.28 2.33
CA SER A 364 17.14 7.24 2.51
C SER A 364 17.48 8.65 2.04
N ARG A 365 18.75 8.97 1.74
CA ARG A 365 19.23 10.35 1.57
C ARG A 365 19.78 10.69 0.20
N SER A 366 20.16 9.67 -0.58
CA SER A 366 20.56 9.84 -1.98
C SER A 366 19.63 9.07 -2.91
N HIS A 367 19.35 9.66 -4.07
CA HIS A 367 18.68 8.97 -5.17
C HIS A 367 19.73 8.16 -5.91
N ALA A 368 19.48 6.88 -6.18
CA ALA A 368 20.37 6.05 -6.98
C ALA A 368 19.75 5.81 -8.36
N VAL A 369 20.57 5.93 -9.40
CA VAL A 369 20.16 5.78 -10.80
C VAL A 369 21.07 4.75 -11.45
N PHE A 370 20.51 3.59 -11.75
CA PHE A 370 21.18 2.56 -12.53
C PHE A 370 20.66 2.61 -13.96
N GLN A 371 21.55 2.74 -14.95
CA GLN A 371 21.17 2.83 -16.34
C GLN A 371 21.70 1.62 -17.12
N ILE A 372 20.86 1.11 -18.00
CA ILE A 372 21.23 0.15 -19.04
C ILE A 372 21.05 0.86 -20.38
N VAL A 373 22.13 1.01 -21.13
CA VAL A 373 22.14 1.68 -22.44
C VAL A 373 22.50 0.66 -23.50
N VAL A 374 21.63 0.54 -24.49
CA VAL A 374 21.83 -0.31 -25.67
C VAL A 374 22.26 0.57 -26.82
N ARG A 375 23.38 0.25 -27.47
CA ARG A 375 23.98 1.08 -28.53
C ARG A 375 24.11 0.29 -29.83
N SER A 376 23.92 0.99 -30.95
CA SER A 376 24.19 0.42 -32.27
C SER A 376 25.70 0.34 -32.51
N PRO A 377 26.20 -0.75 -33.11
CA PRO A 377 27.63 -0.92 -33.37
C PRO A 377 28.13 0.14 -34.36
N GLY A 378 29.42 0.50 -34.26
CA GLY A 378 30.13 1.38 -35.20
C GLY A 378 29.84 2.88 -35.07
N VAL A 379 28.62 3.29 -34.71
CA VAL A 379 28.24 4.72 -34.63
C VAL A 379 28.22 5.24 -33.18
N ASN A 380 28.37 4.34 -32.19
CA ASN A 380 28.20 4.61 -30.76
C ASN A 380 26.88 5.34 -30.41
N ARG A 381 25.90 5.28 -31.32
CA ARG A 381 24.59 5.93 -31.18
C ARG A 381 23.77 5.14 -30.18
N ILE A 382 23.15 5.85 -29.23
CA ILE A 382 22.18 5.25 -28.31
C ILE A 382 21.01 4.73 -29.14
N HIS A 383 20.78 3.42 -29.06
CA HIS A 383 19.61 2.76 -29.63
C HIS A 383 18.45 2.85 -28.64
N GLY A 384 18.69 2.51 -27.38
CA GLY A 384 17.71 2.64 -26.31
C GLY A 384 18.36 2.81 -24.94
N LYS A 385 17.60 3.32 -23.98
CA LYS A 385 18.08 3.60 -22.63
C LYS A 385 17.02 3.26 -21.60
N PHE A 386 17.37 2.42 -20.63
CA PHE A 386 16.54 2.11 -19.48
C PHE A 386 17.15 2.72 -18.23
N SER A 387 16.45 3.63 -17.57
CA SER A 387 16.86 4.19 -16.27
C SER A 387 16.01 3.60 -15.13
N LEU A 388 16.65 2.89 -14.20
CA LEU A 388 16.03 2.29 -13.03
C LEU A 388 16.44 3.11 -11.80
N ILE A 389 15.47 3.71 -11.12
CA ILE A 389 15.70 4.80 -10.15
C ILE A 389 15.15 4.42 -8.77
N ASP A 390 16.04 4.38 -7.77
CA ASP A 390 15.69 4.24 -6.35
C ASP A 390 15.76 5.62 -5.68
N LEU A 391 14.61 6.27 -5.50
CA LEU A 391 14.54 7.63 -4.95
C LEU A 391 14.83 7.63 -3.45
N ALA A 392 15.31 8.76 -2.94
CA ALA A 392 15.42 9.01 -1.51
C ALA A 392 14.03 8.95 -0.84
N GLY A 393 14.00 8.75 0.48
CA GLY A 393 12.75 8.81 1.24
C GLY A 393 12.18 10.22 1.28
N ASN A 394 10.85 10.32 1.10
CA ASN A 394 10.07 11.57 1.08
C ASN A 394 9.53 11.98 2.47
N GLU A 395 10.14 11.50 3.57
CA GLU A 395 9.66 11.80 4.93
C GLU A 395 9.62 13.31 5.25
N ARG A 396 8.63 13.73 6.04
CA ARG A 396 8.50 15.12 6.52
C ARG A 396 9.43 15.36 7.72
N GLY A 397 9.87 16.60 7.92
CA GLY A 397 10.80 16.96 9.01
C GLY A 397 10.34 16.68 10.45
N ALA A 398 9.06 16.34 10.65
CA ALA A 398 8.54 15.87 11.94
C ALA A 398 9.03 14.46 12.32
N ASP A 399 9.48 13.67 11.34
CA ASP A 399 9.91 12.27 11.52
C ASP A 399 11.42 12.16 11.85
N THR A 400 12.17 13.26 11.86
CA THR A 400 13.61 13.26 12.18
C THR A 400 13.88 13.47 13.66
N SER A 401 14.08 12.39 14.40
CA SER A 401 14.71 12.44 15.73
C SER A 401 16.21 12.74 15.57
N SER A 402 16.65 13.92 16.02
CA SER A 402 18.00 14.53 15.87
C SER A 402 18.23 15.29 14.55
N ALA A 403 17.69 16.51 14.50
CA ALA A 403 18.05 17.50 13.48
C ALA A 403 19.48 18.00 13.73
N ASN A 404 20.45 17.46 12.98
CA ASN A 404 21.71 18.18 12.76
C ASN A 404 21.47 19.22 11.65
N ARG A 405 22.17 20.35 11.66
CA ARG A 405 21.99 21.43 10.66
C ARG A 405 22.12 20.92 9.22
N GLN A 406 22.97 19.91 9.03
CA GLN A 406 23.21 19.22 7.76
C GLN A 406 22.04 18.32 7.32
N THR A 407 21.33 17.66 8.25
CA THR A 407 20.15 16.83 7.90
C THR A 407 18.94 17.69 7.52
N SER A 408 18.84 18.90 8.09
CA SER A 408 17.76 19.86 7.81
C SER A 408 17.87 20.51 6.43
N ALA A 409 19.09 20.71 5.91
CA ALA A 409 19.30 21.22 4.55
C ALA A 409 18.96 20.14 3.49
N ILE A 410 19.37 18.89 3.72
CA ILE A 410 19.11 17.76 2.82
C ILE A 410 17.60 17.49 2.67
N GLY A 411 16.82 17.67 3.74
CA GLY A 411 15.36 17.50 3.69
C GLY A 411 14.64 18.52 2.79
N LYS A 412 15.23 19.69 2.55
CA LYS A 412 14.64 20.73 1.68
C LYS A 412 14.88 20.42 0.20
N ASP A 413 16.07 19.94 -0.16
CA ASP A 413 16.42 19.57 -1.54
C ASP A 413 15.61 18.36 -2.04
N LYS A 414 15.28 17.42 -1.14
CA LYS A 414 14.47 16.23 -1.45
C LYS A 414 13.01 16.52 -1.84
N ASN A 415 12.45 17.64 -1.42
CA ASN A 415 11.06 18.01 -1.71
C ASN A 415 10.91 18.80 -3.04
N ILE A 416 12.03 19.06 -3.73
CA ILE A 416 12.08 19.82 -4.98
C ILE A 416 12.22 18.87 -6.20
N LEU A 417 12.66 17.62 -5.98
CA LEU A 417 12.64 16.53 -6.96
C LEU A 417 11.39 15.67 -6.77
#